data_AF-A0A9D1CYQ3-F1
#
_entry.id   AF-A0A9D1CYQ3-F1
#
_cell.length_a   1.000
_cell.length_b   1.000
_cell.length_c   1.000
_cell.angle_alpha   90.00
_cell.angle_beta   90.00
_cell.angle_gamma   90.00
#
_symmetry.space_group_name_H-M   'P 1'
#
loop_
_entity.id
_entity.type
_entity.pdbx_description
1 polymer ?
#
loop_
_entity_poly.entity_id
_entity_poly.type
_entity_poly.pdbx_seq_one_letter_code
_entity_poly.pdbx_strand_id
1 'polypeptide(L)'
;MNNYMNDGFNMVTGLQFGNFNQEMPRDNALTMKLAQQAGDNMNFNKCGFNGDANPNNLYDVYNGFIRGNMFPDLFNQYKISKPFDVRPMNEQAELLTKVDAYSFAAHDVALYLDTHPNDQDMIRLYDSLNEDVKKVTNEYENKFGPLLVNGATGYPWTWNESPWPWEK
;
A
#
# COMPACT_ATOMS: atom_id res chain seq x y z
N MET A 1 38.07 -65.98 14.70
CA MET A 1 38.53 -65.61 16.06
C MET A 1 38.44 -64.11 16.18
N ASN A 2 37.67 -63.65 17.16
CA ASN A 2 37.38 -62.25 17.43
C ASN A 2 38.67 -61.46 17.69
N ASN A 3 38.73 -60.23 17.20
CA ASN A 3 39.49 -59.18 17.85
C ASN A 3 38.53 -58.06 18.23
N TYR A 4 38.36 -57.90 19.54
CA TYR A 4 37.90 -56.68 20.16
C TYR A 4 39.00 -55.63 19.99
N MET A 5 38.62 -54.40 19.65
CA MET A 5 39.06 -53.19 20.35
C MET A 5 38.02 -52.11 20.07
N ASN A 6 37.53 -51.57 21.18
CA ASN A 6 36.54 -50.53 21.28
C ASN A 6 37.19 -49.15 21.20
N ASP A 7 36.34 -48.14 21.05
CA ASP A 7 36.52 -46.72 21.34
C ASP A 7 36.90 -45.81 20.17
N GLY A 8 35.84 -45.27 19.54
CA GLY A 8 35.88 -44.14 18.61
C GLY A 8 34.57 -43.35 18.70
N PHE A 9 34.69 -42.12 19.21
CA PHE A 9 33.64 -41.17 19.54
C PHE A 9 33.00 -40.54 18.27
N ASN A 10 31.68 -40.67 18.16
CA ASN A 10 30.65 -39.87 17.47
C ASN A 10 31.04 -38.81 16.39
N MET A 11 30.61 -39.03 15.14
CA MET A 11 29.89 -38.04 14.29
C MET A 11 29.09 -38.80 13.21
N VAL A 12 27.77 -38.94 13.37
CA VAL A 12 26.91 -39.43 12.29
C VAL A 12 26.57 -38.27 11.36
N THR A 13 27.29 -38.19 10.26
CA THR A 13 26.91 -37.45 9.06
C THR A 13 25.82 -38.23 8.32
N GLY A 14 24.66 -37.62 8.07
CA GLY A 14 23.67 -38.21 7.16
C GLY A 14 22.24 -37.72 7.34
N LEU A 15 21.94 -36.47 6.97
CA LEU A 15 20.60 -36.10 6.52
C LEU A 15 20.66 -35.95 5.00
N GLN A 16 20.23 -36.99 4.31
CA GLN A 16 20.05 -37.01 2.88
C GLN A 16 18.81 -36.17 2.57
N PHE A 17 18.99 -34.98 2.00
CA PHE A 17 17.87 -34.14 1.54
C PHE A 17 17.16 -34.87 0.40
N GLY A 18 15.92 -35.31 0.63
CA GLY A 18 15.07 -35.90 -0.39
C GLY A 18 14.68 -34.87 -1.45
N ASN A 19 14.61 -35.31 -2.71
CA ASN A 19 14.12 -34.53 -3.85
C ASN A 19 12.75 -33.91 -3.56
N PHE A 20 12.67 -32.58 -3.55
CA PHE A 20 11.43 -31.79 -3.42
C PHE A 20 10.63 -31.71 -4.74
N ASN A 21 10.42 -32.86 -5.41
CA ASN A 21 9.54 -32.98 -6.58
C ASN A 21 8.67 -34.23 -6.47
N GLN A 22 7.89 -34.33 -5.39
CA GLN A 22 6.81 -35.30 -5.27
C GLN A 22 5.49 -34.53 -5.18
N GLU A 23 4.67 -34.64 -6.22
CA GLU A 23 3.29 -34.13 -6.22
C GLU A 23 2.53 -34.72 -5.02
N MET A 24 1.98 -33.86 -4.16
CA MET A 24 1.19 -34.31 -3.01
C MET A 24 -0.09 -35.02 -3.48
N PRO A 25 -0.47 -36.17 -2.87
CA PRO A 25 -1.72 -36.85 -3.20
C PRO A 25 -2.92 -35.94 -2.90
N ARG A 26 -3.80 -35.76 -3.90
CA ARG A 26 -5.04 -34.99 -3.75
C ARG A 26 -6.08 -35.77 -2.95
N ASP A 27 -5.87 -35.91 -1.64
CA ASP A 27 -6.94 -36.30 -0.73
C ASP A 27 -7.91 -35.12 -0.57
N ASN A 28 -8.88 -35.07 -1.49
CA ASN A 28 -9.82 -33.97 -1.72
C ASN A 28 -10.57 -33.54 -0.44
N ALA A 29 -10.77 -34.45 0.51
CA ALA A 29 -11.48 -34.16 1.75
C ALA A 29 -10.60 -33.42 2.79
N LEU A 30 -9.31 -33.76 2.88
CA LEU A 30 -8.37 -33.08 3.78
C LEU A 30 -8.01 -31.70 3.24
N THR A 31 -7.78 -31.59 1.92
CA THR A 31 -7.57 -30.29 1.26
C THR A 31 -8.80 -29.40 1.37
N MET A 32 -10.01 -29.94 1.20
CA MET A 32 -11.24 -29.17 1.39
C MET A 32 -11.47 -28.76 2.85
N LYS A 33 -11.18 -29.62 3.83
CA LYS A 33 -11.29 -29.26 5.26
C LYS A 33 -10.29 -28.20 5.68
N LEU A 34 -9.05 -28.28 5.19
CA LEU A 34 -8.04 -27.25 5.43
C LEU A 34 -8.41 -25.93 4.75
N ALA A 35 -8.96 -25.96 3.53
CA ALA A 35 -9.46 -24.77 2.84
C ALA A 35 -10.67 -24.15 3.56
N GLN A 36 -11.57 -24.97 4.10
CA GLN A 36 -12.72 -24.53 4.89
C GLN A 36 -12.26 -23.93 6.23
N GLN A 37 -11.35 -24.60 6.95
CA GLN A 37 -10.73 -24.04 8.16
C GLN A 37 -9.91 -22.79 7.89
N ALA A 38 -9.31 -22.63 6.71
CA ALA A 38 -8.62 -21.40 6.30
C ALA A 38 -9.61 -20.27 5.93
N GLY A 39 -10.83 -20.60 5.50
CA GLY A 39 -11.92 -19.64 5.30
C GLY A 39 -12.60 -19.22 6.61
N ASP A 40 -12.63 -20.11 7.60
CA ASP A 40 -13.28 -19.90 8.90
C ASP A 40 -12.31 -19.44 10.00
N ASN A 41 -10.99 -19.48 9.77
CA ASN A 41 -10.08 -18.89 10.73
C ASN A 41 -10.20 -17.37 10.63
N MET A 42 -10.20 -16.70 11.78
CA MET A 42 -10.21 -15.24 11.88
C MET A 42 -8.89 -14.61 11.38
N ASN A 43 -8.16 -15.27 10.48
CA ASN A 43 -7.22 -14.59 9.61
C ASN A 43 -8.04 -13.85 8.55
N PHE A 44 -8.52 -12.66 8.92
CA PHE A 44 -9.11 -11.68 8.01
C PHE A 44 -8.21 -11.35 6.81
N ASN A 45 -6.95 -11.79 6.85
CA ASN A 45 -6.11 -11.86 5.67
C ASN A 45 -6.31 -13.23 5.02
N LYS A 46 -7.31 -13.36 4.15
CA LYS A 46 -6.98 -14.05 2.90
C LYS A 46 -5.80 -13.27 2.35
N CYS A 47 -4.63 -13.88 2.24
CA CYS A 47 -3.60 -13.33 1.37
C CYS A 47 -4.17 -13.43 -0.05
N GLY A 48 -4.97 -12.43 -0.42
CA GLY A 48 -5.55 -12.27 -1.75
C GLY A 48 -4.49 -11.85 -2.75
N PHE A 49 -3.26 -12.36 -2.63
CA PHE A 49 -2.30 -12.30 -3.73
C PHE A 49 -2.84 -13.22 -4.81
N ASN A 50 -3.77 -12.70 -5.59
CA ASN A 50 -4.25 -13.36 -6.77
C ASN A 50 -3.19 -13.12 -7.84
N GLY A 51 -2.70 -14.16 -8.50
CA GLY A 51 -1.73 -14.03 -9.60
C GLY A 51 -2.24 -13.21 -10.79
N ASP A 52 -3.51 -12.81 -10.73
CA ASP A 52 -4.25 -12.04 -11.72
C ASP A 52 -4.47 -10.56 -11.32
N ALA A 53 -3.78 -10.05 -10.29
CA ALA A 53 -3.89 -8.65 -9.89
C ALA A 53 -3.56 -7.74 -11.08
N ASN A 54 -4.52 -6.88 -11.47
CA ASN A 54 -4.32 -5.97 -12.58
C ASN A 54 -3.81 -4.64 -12.03
N PRO A 55 -2.53 -4.28 -12.24
CA PRO A 55 -1.98 -3.02 -11.73
C PRO A 55 -2.74 -1.80 -12.26
N ASN A 56 -3.36 -1.91 -13.44
CA ASN A 56 -4.16 -0.83 -14.05
C ASN A 56 -5.58 -0.69 -13.46
N ASN A 57 -6.01 -1.62 -12.59
CA ASN A 57 -7.27 -1.52 -11.87
C ASN A 57 -7.05 -0.73 -10.58
N LEU A 58 -7.07 0.60 -10.68
CA LEU A 58 -6.85 1.49 -9.55
C LEU A 58 -8.15 2.01 -8.96
N TYR A 59 -8.13 2.32 -7.67
CA TYR A 59 -9.15 3.18 -7.08
C TYR A 59 -9.08 4.60 -7.68
N ASP A 60 -10.20 5.33 -7.62
CA ASP A 60 -10.13 6.78 -7.76
C ASP A 60 -9.33 7.39 -6.60
N VAL A 61 -8.81 8.59 -6.85
CA VAL A 61 -7.90 9.31 -5.95
C VAL A 61 -8.46 9.44 -4.52
N TYR A 62 -9.75 9.75 -4.37
CA TYR A 62 -10.36 9.86 -3.05
C TYR A 62 -10.49 8.50 -2.37
N ASN A 63 -10.97 7.48 -3.09
CA ASN A 63 -11.12 6.14 -2.55
C ASN A 63 -9.78 5.48 -2.17
N GLY A 64 -8.71 5.77 -2.92
CA GLY A 64 -7.36 5.35 -2.59
C GLY A 64 -6.84 6.04 -1.33
N PHE A 65 -7.04 7.36 -1.22
CA PHE A 65 -6.68 8.15 -0.04
C PHE A 65 -7.34 7.64 1.24
N ILE A 66 -8.66 7.46 1.26
CA ILE A 66 -9.37 7.00 2.47
C ILE A 66 -9.07 5.55 2.85
N ARG A 67 -8.63 4.73 1.89
CA ARG A 67 -8.22 3.33 2.13
C ARG A 67 -6.74 3.20 2.45
N GLY A 68 -5.94 4.21 2.12
CA GLY A 68 -4.49 4.19 2.27
C GLY A 68 -3.79 3.30 1.24
N ASN A 69 -4.44 3.00 0.11
CA ASN A 69 -3.84 2.26 -1.01
C ASN A 69 -4.63 2.45 -2.31
N MET A 70 -3.95 2.65 -3.43
CA MET A 70 -4.51 2.83 -4.78
C MET A 70 -4.84 1.52 -5.49
N PHE A 71 -4.31 0.39 -5.03
CA PHE A 71 -4.35 -0.92 -5.68
C PHE A 71 -5.31 -1.88 -4.96
N PRO A 72 -6.62 -1.90 -5.31
CA PRO A 72 -7.63 -2.76 -4.67
C PRO A 72 -7.20 -4.22 -4.51
N ASP A 73 -6.52 -4.77 -5.51
CA ASP A 73 -6.11 -6.17 -5.54
C ASP A 73 -4.94 -6.49 -4.57
N LEU A 74 -4.22 -5.47 -4.11
CA LEU A 74 -3.10 -5.60 -3.18
C LEU A 74 -3.49 -5.28 -1.73
N PHE A 75 -4.71 -4.80 -1.50
CA PHE A 75 -5.17 -4.36 -0.19
C PHE A 75 -6.06 -5.41 0.51
N ASN A 76 -5.60 -5.90 1.67
CA ASN A 76 -6.44 -6.68 2.58
C ASN A 76 -6.97 -5.78 3.71
N GLN A 77 -8.28 -5.53 3.73
CA GLN A 77 -8.89 -4.75 4.80
C GLN A 77 -8.74 -5.50 6.15
N TYR A 78 -8.06 -4.89 7.13
CA TYR A 78 -7.93 -5.48 8.46
C TYR A 78 -8.80 -4.72 9.47
N LYS A 79 -9.80 -5.39 10.04
CA LYS A 79 -10.68 -4.92 11.14
C LYS A 79 -11.46 -3.61 10.90
N ILE A 80 -11.24 -2.92 9.79
CA ILE A 80 -11.97 -1.73 9.36
C ILE A 80 -12.86 -2.14 8.19
N SER A 81 -14.14 -2.37 8.45
CA SER A 81 -15.11 -2.79 7.42
C SER A 81 -15.63 -1.64 6.56
N LYS A 82 -15.42 -0.40 7.00
CA LYS A 82 -15.80 0.82 6.28
C LYS A 82 -14.70 1.87 6.49
N PRO A 83 -14.04 2.36 5.43
CA PRO A 83 -13.10 3.46 5.56
C PRO A 83 -13.83 4.69 6.11
N PHE A 84 -13.09 5.51 6.87
CA PHE A 84 -13.64 6.74 7.42
C PHE A 84 -13.86 7.74 6.30
N ASP A 85 -15.10 8.22 6.16
CA ASP A 85 -15.48 9.21 5.16
C ASP A 85 -15.13 10.61 5.67
N VAL A 86 -14.18 11.27 4.99
CA VAL A 86 -13.78 12.63 5.33
C VAL A 86 -14.88 13.57 4.85
N ARG A 87 -15.55 14.23 5.80
CA ARG A 87 -16.58 15.24 5.50
C ARG A 87 -15.99 16.62 5.73
N PRO A 88 -15.63 17.36 4.66
CA PRO A 88 -15.07 18.69 4.82
C PRO A 88 -16.11 19.62 5.44
N MET A 89 -15.68 20.41 6.43
CA MET A 89 -16.58 21.34 7.14
C MET A 89 -16.79 22.65 6.38
N ASN A 90 -15.86 23.02 5.50
CA ASN A 90 -15.85 24.25 4.70
C ASN A 90 -15.10 24.04 3.38
N GLU A 91 -15.14 25.02 2.48
CA GLU A 91 -14.47 24.97 1.17
C GLU A 91 -12.95 24.79 1.33
N GLN A 92 -12.34 25.42 2.34
CA GLN A 92 -10.91 25.26 2.62
C GLN A 92 -10.54 23.81 2.91
N ALA A 93 -11.29 23.14 3.78
CA ALA A 93 -11.10 21.73 4.09
C ALA A 93 -11.37 20.84 2.87
N GLU A 94 -12.30 21.21 1.99
CA GLU A 94 -12.60 20.45 0.77
C GLU A 94 -11.43 20.50 -0.20
N LEU A 95 -10.89 21.69 -0.47
CA LEU A 95 -9.72 21.85 -1.34
C LEU A 95 -8.48 21.20 -0.73
N LEU A 96 -8.27 21.31 0.59
CA LEU A 96 -7.18 20.63 1.27
C LEU A 96 -7.29 19.11 1.15
N THR A 97 -8.49 18.55 1.34
CA THR A 97 -8.74 17.11 1.15
C THR A 97 -8.43 16.66 -0.27
N LYS A 98 -8.73 17.50 -1.29
CA LYS A 98 -8.34 17.21 -2.68
C LYS A 98 -6.83 17.20 -2.85
N VAL A 99 -6.12 18.21 -2.32
CA VAL A 99 -4.64 18.26 -2.35
C VAL A 99 -4.05 17.00 -1.72
N ASP A 100 -4.53 16.61 -0.55
CA ASP A 100 -4.05 15.41 0.16
C ASP A 100 -4.30 14.14 -0.65
N ALA A 101 -5.49 13.99 -1.22
CA ALA A 101 -5.85 12.80 -1.98
C ALA A 101 -5.00 12.65 -3.25
N TYR A 102 -4.83 13.71 -4.05
CA TYR A 102 -3.98 13.68 -5.25
C TYR A 102 -2.51 13.44 -4.88
N SER A 103 -2.02 14.08 -3.82
CA SER A 103 -0.64 13.91 -3.34
C SER A 103 -0.38 12.48 -2.88
N PHE A 104 -1.36 11.87 -2.20
CA PHE A 104 -1.30 10.47 -1.80
C PHE A 104 -1.26 9.54 -3.01
N ALA A 105 -2.16 9.73 -3.98
CA ALA A 105 -2.21 8.90 -5.18
C ALA A 105 -0.88 8.96 -5.96
N ALA A 106 -0.29 10.15 -6.13
CA ALA A 106 1.00 10.31 -6.78
C ALA A 106 2.13 9.56 -6.04
N HIS A 107 2.15 9.62 -4.70
CA HIS A 107 3.12 8.88 -3.90
C HIS A 107 2.95 7.37 -4.03
N ASP A 108 1.73 6.86 -3.98
CA ASP A 108 1.49 5.41 -4.02
C ASP A 108 1.83 4.82 -5.41
N VAL A 109 1.55 5.56 -6.50
CA VAL A 109 2.01 5.18 -7.85
C VAL A 109 3.54 5.24 -7.96
N ALA A 110 4.20 6.22 -7.33
CA ALA A 110 5.66 6.28 -7.33
C ALA A 110 6.28 5.05 -6.63
N LEU A 111 5.73 4.63 -5.50
CA LEU A 111 6.15 3.42 -4.79
C LEU A 111 5.95 2.15 -5.64
N TYR A 112 4.89 2.10 -6.45
CA TYR A 112 4.73 1.03 -7.43
C TYR A 112 5.86 1.04 -8.48
N LEU A 113 6.17 2.22 -9.03
CA LEU A 113 7.20 2.40 -10.06
C LEU A 113 8.62 2.07 -9.57
N ASP A 114 8.92 2.19 -8.27
CA ASP A 114 10.19 1.74 -7.68
C ASP A 114 10.46 0.25 -7.97
N THR A 115 9.41 -0.55 -8.09
CA THR A 115 9.49 -1.99 -8.40
C THR A 115 9.18 -2.32 -9.87
N HIS A 116 8.48 -1.42 -10.58
CA HIS A 116 8.07 -1.59 -11.98
C HIS A 116 8.49 -0.38 -12.85
N PRO A 117 9.80 -0.09 -12.99
CA PRO A 117 10.28 1.16 -13.59
C PRO A 117 10.00 1.30 -15.10
N ASN A 118 9.59 0.23 -15.77
CA ASN A 118 9.31 0.21 -17.21
C ASN A 118 7.81 0.24 -17.55
N ASP A 119 6.94 0.35 -16.55
CA ASP A 119 5.49 0.44 -16.76
C ASP A 119 5.11 1.84 -17.29
N GLN A 120 4.93 1.92 -18.61
CA GLN A 120 4.65 3.19 -19.29
C GLN A 120 3.30 3.79 -18.91
N ASP A 121 2.30 2.97 -18.59
CA ASP A 121 0.97 3.45 -18.24
C ASP A 121 1.01 4.09 -16.85
N MET A 122 1.72 3.47 -15.90
CA MET A 122 1.91 4.03 -14.56
C MET A 122 2.78 5.27 -14.55
N ILE A 123 3.79 5.38 -15.43
CA ILE A 123 4.58 6.61 -15.59
C ILE A 123 3.68 7.76 -16.07
N ARG A 124 2.87 7.54 -17.10
CA ARG A 124 1.95 8.57 -17.61
C ARG A 124 0.92 8.99 -16.56
N LEU A 125 0.41 8.03 -15.79
CA LEU A 125 -0.49 8.31 -14.70
C LEU A 125 0.20 9.15 -13.61
N TYR A 126 1.43 8.80 -13.22
CA TYR A 126 2.20 9.57 -12.25
C TYR A 126 2.43 11.01 -12.71
N ASP A 127 2.78 11.22 -13.99
CA ASP A 127 2.94 12.55 -14.57
C ASP A 127 1.63 13.35 -14.52
N SER A 128 0.49 12.74 -14.90
CA SER A 128 -0.83 13.36 -14.81
C SER A 128 -1.20 13.72 -13.36
N LEU A 129 -0.95 12.82 -12.41
CA LEU A 129 -1.22 13.08 -10.99
C LEU A 129 -0.37 14.24 -10.46
N ASN A 130 0.89 14.35 -10.87
CA ASN A 130 1.74 15.49 -10.50
C ASN A 130 1.24 16.82 -11.06
N GLU A 131 0.71 16.84 -12.28
CA GLU A 131 0.07 18.02 -12.84
C GLU A 131 -1.20 18.40 -12.07
N ASP A 132 -2.02 17.41 -11.72
CA ASP A 132 -3.23 17.61 -10.93
C ASP A 132 -2.90 18.13 -9.53
N VAL A 133 -1.89 17.57 -8.83
CA VAL A 133 -1.40 18.07 -7.54
C VAL A 133 -1.06 19.56 -7.64
N LYS A 134 -0.24 19.95 -8.62
CA LYS A 134 0.14 21.36 -8.81
C LYS A 134 -1.09 22.24 -9.04
N LYS A 135 -2.04 21.78 -9.84
CA LYS A 135 -3.29 22.52 -10.13
C LYS A 135 -4.13 22.72 -8.88
N VAL A 136 -4.39 21.67 -8.10
CA VAL A 136 -5.23 21.78 -6.89
C VAL A 136 -4.53 22.55 -5.77
N THR A 137 -3.20 22.42 -5.65
CA THR A 137 -2.38 23.24 -4.74
C THR A 137 -2.49 24.71 -5.11
N ASN A 138 -2.30 25.06 -6.39
CA ASN A 138 -2.45 26.44 -6.85
C ASN A 138 -3.87 26.98 -6.60
N GLU A 139 -4.91 26.17 -6.82
CA GLU A 139 -6.29 26.59 -6.52
C GLU A 139 -6.49 26.90 -5.04
N TYR A 140 -5.97 26.04 -4.15
CA TYR A 140 -6.01 26.27 -2.71
C TYR A 140 -5.24 27.54 -2.34
N GLU A 141 -4.00 27.68 -2.81
CA GLU A 141 -3.11 28.77 -2.42
C GLU A 141 -3.64 30.14 -2.88
N ASN A 142 -4.26 30.20 -4.05
CA ASN A 142 -4.91 31.41 -4.55
C ASN A 142 -6.10 31.87 -3.68
N LYS A 143 -6.75 30.96 -2.95
CA LYS A 143 -7.94 31.25 -2.13
C LYS A 143 -7.61 31.45 -0.65
N PHE A 144 -6.69 30.65 -0.11
CA PHE A 144 -6.46 30.53 1.34
C PHE A 144 -5.03 30.84 1.78
N GLY A 145 -4.11 31.10 0.85
CA GLY A 145 -2.71 31.36 1.12
C GLY A 145 -1.81 30.12 0.98
N PRO A 146 -0.49 30.31 1.08
CA PRO A 146 0.51 29.29 0.74
C PRO A 146 0.43 28.06 1.65
N LEU A 147 0.46 26.86 1.07
CA LEU A 147 0.53 25.59 1.81
C LEU A 147 1.95 25.23 2.21
N LEU A 148 2.91 25.64 1.38
CA LEU A 148 4.33 25.38 1.56
C LEU A 148 5.12 26.69 1.55
N VAL A 149 6.25 26.71 2.25
CA VAL A 149 7.12 27.90 2.36
C VAL A 149 7.57 28.42 0.99
N ASN A 150 7.74 27.52 0.01
CA ASN A 150 8.10 27.87 -1.36
C ASN A 150 6.94 28.50 -2.17
N GLY A 151 5.69 28.36 -1.72
CA GLY A 151 4.53 29.04 -2.28
C GLY A 151 4.36 30.46 -1.72
N ALA A 152 4.98 30.77 -0.58
CA ALA A 152 4.94 32.11 0.00
C ALA A 152 5.75 33.09 -0.86
N THR A 153 5.06 34.06 -1.43
CA THR A 153 5.65 35.11 -2.27
C THR A 153 5.21 36.49 -1.80
N GLY A 154 6.04 37.50 -2.09
CA GLY A 154 5.67 38.91 -1.94
C GLY A 154 6.13 39.61 -0.66
N TYR A 155 5.69 40.87 -0.56
CA TYR A 155 5.85 41.75 0.61
C TYR A 155 4.45 42.23 1.04
N PRO A 156 4.07 42.10 2.32
CA PRO A 156 4.85 41.53 3.42
C PRO A 156 5.02 40.00 3.28
N TRP A 157 5.83 39.40 4.17
CA TRP A 157 6.09 37.96 4.15
C TRP A 157 4.82 37.18 4.50
N THR A 158 4.14 36.67 3.45
CA THR A 158 2.79 36.09 3.52
C THR A 158 2.70 34.79 4.32
N TRP A 159 3.79 34.05 4.49
CA TRP A 159 3.81 32.79 5.26
C TRP A 159 3.40 32.97 6.73
N ASN A 160 3.65 34.15 7.31
CA ASN A 160 3.33 34.43 8.72
C ASN A 160 1.95 35.06 8.91
N GLU A 161 1.19 35.31 7.83
CA GLU A 161 -0.07 36.07 7.88
C GLU A 161 -1.31 35.19 8.04
N SER A 162 -1.18 33.86 7.94
CA SER A 162 -2.31 32.94 8.16
C SER A 162 -2.65 32.86 9.65
N PRO A 163 -3.94 32.93 10.03
CA PRO A 163 -4.35 32.78 11.43
C PRO A 163 -3.96 31.38 11.90
N TRP A 164 -3.37 31.30 13.08
CA TRP A 164 -3.04 30.00 13.64
C TRP A 164 -4.34 29.24 13.94
N PRO A 165 -4.33 27.89 13.87
CA PRO A 165 -5.54 27.09 14.11
C PRO A 165 -6.24 27.33 15.46
N TRP A 166 -5.53 27.94 16.43
CA TRP A 166 -6.02 28.25 17.77
C TRP A 166 -6.43 29.73 17.99
N GLU A 167 -6.22 30.63 17.03
CA GLU A 167 -6.52 32.07 17.16
C GLU A 167 -8.00 32.41 16.89
N LYS A 168 -8.91 31.65 17.51
CA LYS A 168 -10.36 31.89 17.38
C LYS A 168 -10.86 33.08 18.19
#